data_AF-A0A3B8J9B9-F1
#
_entry.id   AF-A0A3B8J9B9-F1
#
_cell.length_a   1.000
_cell.length_b   1.000
_cell.length_c   1.000
_cell.angle_alpha   90.00
_cell.angle_beta   90.00
_cell.angle_gamma   90.00
#
_symmetry.space_group_name_H-M   'P 1'
#
loop_
_entity.id
_entity.type
_entity.pdbx_description
1 polymer ?
#
loop_
_entity_poly.entity_id
_entity_poly.type
_entity_poly.pdbx_seq_one_letter_code
_entity_poly.pdbx_strand_id
1 'polypeptide(L)'
;ETCRFHAKEAGVGEMLHFQVRDMKQTSSRFEYGIVVTNPPYGDRLGNKNENALLYRDMSKAFRTNLRTWSYYIISSDIDFERHFGEKANRKRKLYNGGIMCYLYQYCGPKPPQKGLKSDKTAD
;
A
#
# COMPACT_ATOMS: atom_id res chain seq x y z
N GLU A 1 15.85 -4.06 13.82
CA GLU A 1 16.22 -5.38 14.39
C GLU A 1 15.00 -6.14 14.92
N THR A 2 14.11 -5.49 15.67
CA THR A 2 12.86 -6.08 16.20
C THR A 2 12.01 -6.84 15.19
N CYS A 3 11.84 -6.33 13.95
CA CYS A 3 11.07 -7.04 12.92
C CYS A 3 11.67 -8.40 12.55
N ARG A 4 13.01 -8.49 12.48
CA ARG A 4 13.70 -9.76 12.17
C ARG A 4 13.54 -10.75 13.31
N PHE A 5 13.61 -10.27 14.55
CA PHE A 5 13.38 -11.08 15.74
C PHE A 5 11.96 -11.68 15.73
N HIS A 6 10.91 -10.87 15.60
CA HIS A 6 9.53 -11.39 15.58
C HIS A 6 9.24 -12.31 14.39
N ALA A 7 9.83 -12.03 13.22
CA ALA A 7 9.69 -12.92 12.07
C ALA A 7 10.32 -14.30 12.29
N LYS A 8 11.45 -14.34 13.00
CA LYS A 8 12.11 -15.58 13.40
C LYS A 8 11.26 -16.35 14.40
N GLU A 9 10.76 -15.68 15.44
CA GLU A 9 9.87 -16.29 16.45
C GLU A 9 8.59 -16.85 15.82
N ALA A 10 8.05 -16.18 14.80
CA ALA A 10 6.87 -16.61 14.06
C ALA A 10 7.16 -17.72 13.01
N GLY A 11 8.41 -18.15 12.83
CA GLY A 11 8.78 -19.19 11.86
C GLY A 11 8.68 -18.79 10.38
N VAL A 12 8.57 -17.50 10.07
CA VAL A 12 8.42 -16.97 8.70
C VAL A 12 9.63 -16.16 8.23
N GLY A 13 10.73 -16.18 8.99
CA GLY A 13 11.92 -15.37 8.73
C GLY A 13 12.52 -15.56 7.33
N GLU A 14 12.53 -16.78 6.82
CA GLU A 14 13.09 -17.10 5.49
C GLU A 14 12.22 -16.62 4.32
N MET A 15 10.94 -16.31 4.57
CA MET A 15 10.00 -15.81 3.57
C MET A 15 10.03 -14.27 3.47
N LEU A 16 10.71 -13.59 4.39
CA LEU A 16 10.66 -12.15 4.56
C LEU A 16 12.02 -11.49 4.32
N HIS A 17 12.02 -10.44 3.50
CA HIS A 17 13.19 -9.60 3.30
C HIS A 17 12.99 -8.25 4.00
N PHE A 18 13.86 -7.93 4.96
CA PHE A 18 13.81 -6.67 5.69
C PHE A 18 14.92 -5.72 5.24
N GLN A 19 14.56 -4.45 5.01
CA GLN A 19 15.48 -3.36 4.71
C GLN A 19 15.04 -2.09 5.43
N VAL A 20 16.02 -1.31 5.89
CA VAL A 20 15.78 0.07 6.34
C VAL A 20 15.95 0.97 5.13
N ARG A 21 14.91 1.73 4.80
CA ARG A 21 14.91 2.60 3.62
C ARG A 21 13.93 3.75 3.81
N ASP A 22 14.22 4.88 3.18
CA ASP A 22 13.25 5.97 3.04
C ASP A 22 12.07 5.50 2.16
N MET A 23 10.85 5.74 2.64
CA MET A 23 9.61 5.46 1.94
C MET A 23 9.63 6.01 0.50
N LYS A 24 10.18 7.22 0.28
CA LYS A 24 10.22 7.88 -1.04
C LYS A 24 10.98 7.07 -2.08
N GLN A 25 11.85 6.18 -1.64
CA GLN A 25 12.66 5.32 -2.48
C GLN A 25 12.02 3.95 -2.73
N THR A 26 10.78 3.73 -2.27
CA THR A 26 10.06 2.47 -2.50
C THR A 26 9.95 2.22 -4.00
N SER A 27 10.46 1.08 -4.44
CA SER A 27 10.45 0.65 -5.83
C SER A 27 10.55 -0.86 -5.91
N SER A 28 10.14 -1.43 -7.04
CA SER A 28 10.28 -2.84 -7.32
C SER A 28 10.49 -3.06 -8.81
N ARG A 29 11.29 -4.09 -9.15
CA ARG A 29 11.40 -4.58 -10.53
C ARG A 29 10.23 -5.46 -10.96
N PHE A 30 9.40 -5.88 -10.00
CA PHE A 30 8.25 -6.75 -10.24
C PHE A 30 7.00 -5.90 -10.50
N GLU A 31 6.06 -6.50 -11.22
CA GLU A 31 4.77 -5.90 -11.55
C GLU A 31 3.63 -6.62 -10.85
N TYR A 32 2.48 -5.95 -10.75
CA TYR A 32 1.24 -6.52 -10.22
C TYR A 32 1.33 -7.02 -8.76
N GLY A 33 2.23 -6.41 -7.98
CA GLY A 33 2.37 -6.69 -6.56
C GLY A 33 1.34 -5.96 -5.70
N ILE A 34 1.42 -6.19 -4.39
CA ILE A 34 0.56 -5.57 -3.39
C ILE A 34 1.41 -4.90 -2.32
N VAL A 35 1.14 -3.62 -2.05
CA VAL A 35 1.63 -2.93 -0.87
C VAL A 35 0.55 -2.97 0.21
N VAL A 36 0.91 -3.37 1.42
CA VAL A 36 0.07 -3.25 2.61
C VAL A 36 0.84 -2.45 3.64
N THR A 37 0.25 -1.36 4.15
CA THR A 37 0.96 -0.49 5.10
C THR A 37 0.00 0.20 6.08
N ASN A 38 0.52 0.41 7.29
CA ASN A 38 -0.12 1.11 8.40
C ASN A 38 0.75 2.33 8.75
N PRO A 39 0.76 3.39 7.91
CA PRO A 39 1.59 4.56 8.13
C PRO A 39 1.26 5.26 9.45
N PRO A 40 2.12 6.16 9.95
CA PRO A 40 1.79 7.01 11.09
C PRO A 40 0.47 7.76 10.84
N TYR A 41 -0.45 7.72 11.80
CA TYR A 41 -1.67 8.53 11.83
C TYR A 41 -2.07 8.86 13.26
N GLY A 42 -2.97 9.84 13.37
CA GLY A 42 -3.37 10.41 14.66
C GLY A 42 -2.21 11.11 15.35
N ASP A 43 -2.30 11.26 16.66
CA ASP A 43 -1.27 11.92 17.49
C ASP A 43 -0.07 11.00 17.80
N ARG A 44 0.02 9.82 17.17
CA ARG A 44 0.97 8.77 17.57
C ARG A 44 2.41 9.12 17.23
N LEU A 45 2.68 9.70 16.06
CA LEU A 45 4.01 10.10 15.59
C LEU A 45 3.84 11.18 14.51
N GLY A 46 4.36 12.38 14.75
CA GLY A 46 4.33 13.52 13.81
C GLY A 46 3.11 14.43 13.91
N ASN A 47 3.28 15.70 13.53
CA ASN A 47 2.14 16.62 13.44
C ASN A 47 1.30 16.34 12.17
N LYS A 48 0.07 16.84 12.10
CA LYS A 48 -0.83 16.61 10.94
C LYS A 48 -0.21 16.99 9.60
N ASN A 49 0.67 18.00 9.58
CA ASN A 49 1.32 18.47 8.35
C ASN A 49 2.39 17.49 7.87
N GLU A 50 3.20 16.93 8.78
CA GLU A 50 4.21 15.92 8.45
C GLU A 50 3.56 14.66 7.89
N ASN A 51 2.45 14.22 8.47
CA ASN A 51 1.70 13.07 7.97
C ASN A 51 1.10 13.36 6.59
N ALA A 52 0.55 14.55 6.36
CA ALA A 52 0.06 14.94 5.04
C ALA A 52 1.18 14.95 3.98
N LEU A 53 2.37 15.45 4.31
CA LEU A 53 3.54 15.42 3.43
C LEU A 53 3.99 13.99 3.15
N LEU A 54 4.01 13.12 4.17
CA LEU A 54 4.33 11.71 4.01
C LEU A 54 3.35 11.03 3.05
N TYR A 55 2.05 11.23 3.21
CA TYR A 55 1.03 10.61 2.34
C TYR A 55 1.15 11.06 0.89
N ARG A 56 1.44 12.35 0.67
CA ARG A 56 1.70 12.88 -0.67
C ARG A 56 2.93 12.23 -1.30
N ASP A 57 4.01 12.13 -0.52
CA ASP A 57 5.27 11.53 -0.99
C ASP A 57 5.10 10.01 -1.24
N MET A 58 4.28 9.32 -0.45
CA MET A 58 3.88 7.92 -0.66
C MET A 58 3.18 7.74 -1.98
N SER A 59 2.13 8.53 -2.23
CA SER A 59 1.39 8.49 -3.49
C SER A 59 2.29 8.73 -4.69
N LYS A 60 3.19 9.72 -4.61
CA LYS A 60 4.17 9.99 -5.65
C LYS A 60 5.05 8.75 -5.92
N ALA A 61 5.67 8.18 -4.89
CA ALA A 61 6.54 7.01 -5.04
C ALA A 61 5.79 5.80 -5.62
N PHE A 62 4.57 5.53 -5.16
CA PHE A 62 3.78 4.39 -5.64
C PHE A 62 3.37 4.57 -7.10
N ARG A 63 2.92 5.77 -7.49
CA ARG A 63 2.51 6.05 -8.86
C ARG A 63 3.67 6.07 -9.85
N THR A 64 4.87 6.52 -9.43
CA THR A 64 6.03 6.54 -10.32
C THR A 64 6.71 5.18 -10.41
N ASN A 65 6.85 4.47 -9.29
CA ASN A 65 7.74 3.31 -9.20
C ASN A 65 7.00 1.98 -9.16
N LEU A 66 5.68 1.97 -8.88
CA LEU A 66 4.87 0.77 -8.67
C LEU A 66 3.56 0.82 -9.49
N ARG A 67 3.66 1.22 -10.77
CA ARG A 67 2.52 1.56 -11.65
C ARG A 67 1.41 0.51 -11.73
N THR A 68 1.74 -0.77 -11.65
CA THR A 68 0.80 -1.89 -11.77
C THR A 68 0.34 -2.44 -10.42
N TRP A 69 0.87 -1.93 -9.31
CA TRP A 69 0.63 -2.47 -7.99
C TRP A 69 -0.70 -2.01 -7.43
N SER A 70 -1.26 -2.85 -6.55
CA SER A 70 -2.36 -2.45 -5.68
C SER A 70 -1.81 -2.03 -4.32
N TYR A 71 -2.47 -1.09 -3.63
CA TYR A 71 -2.05 -0.65 -2.31
C TYR A 71 -3.24 -0.58 -1.35
N TYR A 72 -2.98 -1.05 -0.13
CA TYR A 72 -3.91 -1.16 0.98
C TYR A 72 -3.33 -0.41 2.17
N ILE A 73 -3.95 0.72 2.51
CA ILE A 73 -3.39 1.67 3.47
C ILE A 73 -4.39 1.88 4.60
N ILE A 74 -3.96 1.68 5.84
CA ILE A 74 -4.77 1.94 7.04
C ILE A 74 -4.48 3.36 7.52
N SER A 75 -5.52 4.17 7.73
CA SER A 75 -5.38 5.48 8.38
C SER A 75 -6.64 5.86 9.15
N SER A 76 -6.46 6.61 10.25
CA SER A 76 -7.54 7.30 10.96
C SER A 76 -7.78 8.73 10.46
N ASP A 77 -6.97 9.22 9.51
CA ASP A 77 -7.11 10.54 8.93
C ASP A 77 -8.30 10.56 7.95
N ILE A 78 -9.34 11.32 8.29
CA ILE A 78 -10.53 11.47 7.45
C ILE A 78 -10.23 12.16 6.11
N ASP A 79 -9.17 12.98 6.07
CA ASP A 79 -8.70 13.71 4.90
C ASP A 79 -7.61 12.93 4.13
N PHE A 80 -7.37 11.66 4.48
CA PHE A 80 -6.30 10.86 3.90
C PHE A 80 -6.30 10.87 2.36
N GLU A 81 -7.45 10.67 1.70
CA GLU A 81 -7.53 10.67 0.22
C GLU A 81 -7.13 12.02 -0.40
N ARG A 82 -7.39 13.14 0.31
CA ARG A 82 -6.96 14.48 -0.13
C ARG A 82 -5.45 14.61 -0.05
N HIS A 83 -4.86 14.21 1.07
CA HIS A 83 -3.41 14.28 1.29
C HIS A 83 -2.64 13.30 0.40
N PHE A 84 -3.17 12.10 0.22
CA PHE A 84 -2.66 11.08 -0.69
C PHE A 84 -2.86 11.45 -2.16
N GLY A 85 -3.81 12.34 -2.49
CA GLY A 85 -4.03 12.85 -3.84
C GLY A 85 -4.69 11.85 -4.79
N GLU A 86 -5.33 10.81 -4.25
CA GLU A 86 -6.09 9.81 -5.02
C GLU A 86 -7.25 9.27 -4.19
N LYS A 87 -8.41 9.14 -4.84
CA LYS A 87 -9.61 8.54 -4.24
C LYS A 87 -9.49 7.02 -4.28
N ALA A 88 -9.70 6.36 -3.15
CA ALA A 88 -9.65 4.91 -3.06
C ALA A 88 -10.81 4.28 -3.84
N ASN A 89 -10.56 3.14 -4.48
CA ASN A 89 -11.62 2.36 -5.13
C ASN A 89 -12.60 1.81 -4.09
N ARG A 90 -12.11 1.47 -2.89
CA ARG A 90 -12.93 1.00 -1.77
C ARG A 90 -12.39 1.53 -0.45
N LYS A 91 -13.30 1.79 0.49
CA LYS A 91 -12.98 2.11 1.89
C LYS A 91 -13.72 1.16 2.80
N ARG A 92 -13.01 0.55 3.75
CA ARG A 92 -13.63 -0.30 4.79
C ARG A 92 -13.34 0.28 6.15
N LYS A 93 -14.38 0.52 6.94
CA LYS A 93 -14.26 0.96 8.33
C LYS A 93 -13.71 -0.19 9.17
N LEU A 94 -12.74 0.11 10.02
CA LEU A 94 -12.09 -0.82 10.95
C LEU A 94 -11.84 -0.11 12.28
N TYR A 95 -11.45 -0.86 13.30
CA TYR A 95 -11.00 -0.32 14.58
C TYR A 95 -9.61 -0.87 14.89
N ASN A 96 -8.64 0.03 15.13
CA ASN A 96 -7.29 -0.31 15.55
C ASN A 96 -7.06 0.15 16.98
N GLY A 97 -7.18 -0.77 17.94
CA GLY A 97 -7.04 -0.45 19.36
C GLY A 97 -8.03 0.62 19.85
N GLY A 98 -9.30 0.51 19.44
CA GLY A 98 -10.36 1.47 19.77
C GLY A 98 -10.41 2.72 18.87
N ILE A 99 -9.37 2.98 18.07
CA ILE A 99 -9.34 4.10 17.13
C ILE A 99 -10.07 3.70 15.85
N MET A 100 -11.09 4.46 15.48
CA MET A 100 -11.79 4.28 14.21
C MET A 100 -10.85 4.63 13.05
N CYS A 101 -10.64 3.68 12.15
CA CYS A 101 -9.78 3.81 10.97
C CYS A 101 -10.53 3.38 9.71
N TYR A 102 -10.00 3.78 8.57
CA TYR A 102 -10.35 3.20 7.27
C TYR A 102 -9.17 2.42 6.70
N LEU A 103 -9.49 1.28 6.08
CA LEU A 103 -8.61 0.64 5.10
C LEU A 103 -8.98 1.16 3.71
N TYR A 104 -8.12 2.00 3.16
CA TYR A 104 -8.19 2.54 1.81
C TYR A 104 -7.59 1.53 0.84
N GLN A 105 -8.34 1.19 -0.20
CA GLN A 105 -7.95 0.19 -1.20
C GLN A 105 -7.84 0.84 -2.57
N TYR A 106 -6.66 0.73 -3.16
CA TYR A 106 -6.33 1.22 -4.49
C TYR A 106 -5.91 0.02 -5.35
N CYS A 107 -6.75 -0.32 -6.32
CA CYS A 107 -6.58 -1.50 -7.14
C CYS A 107 -5.75 -1.15 -8.37
N GLY A 108 -4.59 -1.78 -8.50
CA GLY A 108 -3.82 -1.80 -9.73
C GLY A 108 -4.56 -2.53 -10.86
N PRO A 109 -4.12 -2.35 -12.12
CA PRO A 109 -4.64 -3.10 -13.25
C PRO A 109 -4.40 -4.60 -13.06
N LYS A 110 -5.28 -5.43 -13.63
CA LYS A 110 -5.04 -6.88 -13.68
C LYS A 110 -3.91 -7.19 -14.67
N PRO A 111 -3.09 -8.22 -14.43
CA PRO A 111 -2.19 -8.74 -15.45
C PRO A 111 -2.96 -9.09 -16.73
N PRO A 112 -2.37 -8.88 -17.92
CA PRO A 112 -3.01 -9.31 -19.16
C PRO A 112 -3.25 -10.82 -19.10
N GLN A 113 -4.46 -11.25 -19.46
CA GLN A 113 -4.78 -12.67 -19.55
C GLN A 113 -3.98 -13.28 -20.69
N LYS A 114 -3.08 -14.22 -20.39
CA LYS A 114 -2.44 -15.02 -21.44
C LYS A 114 -3.49 -15.93 -22.07
N GLY A 115 -3.92 -15.63 -23.30
CA GLY A 115 -4.48 -16.63 -24.21
C GLY A 115 -6.00 -16.71 -24.37
N LEU A 116 -6.72 -15.59 -24.53
CA LEU A 116 -7.93 -15.65 -25.36
C LEU A 116 -7.48 -15.52 -26.82
N LYS A 117 -7.18 -16.66 -27.46
CA LYS A 117 -7.29 -16.72 -28.92
C LYS A 117 -8.75 -16.38 -29.22
N SER A 118 -9.00 -15.26 -29.87
CA SER A 118 -10.29 -15.07 -30.52
C SER A 118 -10.36 -16.11 -31.62
N ASP A 119 -11.10 -17.19 -31.41
CA ASP A 119 -11.58 -18.02 -32.50
C ASP A 119 -12.48 -17.13 -33.36
N LYS A 120 -11.87 -16.48 -34.36
CA LYS A 120 -12.56 -16.00 -35.53
C LYS A 120 -12.57 -17.13 -36.55
N THR A 121 -13.41 -18.12 -36.29
CA THR A 121 -13.94 -19.04 -37.29
C THR A 121 -15.41 -19.22 -37.00
N ALA A 122 -16.25 -18.48 -37.73
CA ALA A 122 -17.63 -18.84 -38.05
C ALA A 122 -18.11 -17.83 -39.11
N ASP A 123 -18.17 -18.35 -40.34
CA ASP A 123 -18.99 -18.01 -41.52
C ASP A 123 -18.99 -16.58 -42.11
#